data_AF-K3WR09-F1
#
_entry.id   AF-K3WR09-F1
#
_cell.length_a   1.000
_cell.length_b   1.000
_cell.length_c   1.000
_cell.angle_alpha   90.00
_cell.angle_beta   90.00
_cell.angle_gamma   90.00
#
_symmetry.space_group_name_H-M   'P 1'
#
loop_
_entity.id
_entity.type
_entity.pdbx_description
1 polymer ?
#
loop_
_entity_poly.entity_id
_entity_poly.type
_entity_poly.pdbx_seq_one_letter_code
_entity_poly.pdbx_strand_id
1 'polypeptide(L)'
;MADIERVEENDGGEAEAREYRGANAIKYVILRLVVVTILVVASVALKDHFLDLQDFIGASAVTMICIVLPIVFYLKKLWNKIPMYEKIPALVVVVVCFVLGCYVTYTSGKNLFNPDSTDPEILFPFCDADEQRQIYYNATA
;
A
#
# COMPACT_ATOMS: atom_id res chain seq x y z
N MET A 1 -26.02 10.70 -14.90
CA MET A 1 -24.77 10.83 -14.13
C MET A 1 -23.56 11.07 -15.02
N ALA A 2 -23.56 10.65 -16.30
CA ALA A 2 -22.45 10.86 -17.25
C ALA A 2 -22.35 12.29 -17.86
N ASP A 3 -23.43 13.10 -17.86
CA ASP A 3 -23.38 14.46 -18.44
C ASP A 3 -22.77 15.52 -17.53
N ILE A 4 -22.58 15.23 -16.23
CA ILE A 4 -21.99 16.18 -15.27
C ILE A 4 -20.46 16.20 -15.38
N GLU A 5 -19.84 15.06 -15.72
CA GLU A 5 -18.39 14.93 -15.94
C GLU A 5 -17.93 15.69 -17.19
N ARG A 6 -18.77 15.70 -18.24
CA ARG A 6 -18.41 16.25 -19.56
C ARG A 6 -18.34 17.78 -19.61
N VAL A 7 -18.96 18.47 -18.66
CA VAL A 7 -18.95 19.94 -18.58
C VAL A 7 -17.73 20.45 -17.81
N GLU A 8 -17.23 19.70 -16.82
CA GLU A 8 -15.98 20.05 -16.11
C GLU A 8 -14.72 19.77 -16.96
N GLU A 9 -14.72 18.73 -17.81
CA GLU A 9 -13.55 18.38 -18.62
C GLU A 9 -13.15 19.45 -19.65
N ASN A 10 -14.10 20.23 -20.20
CA ASN A 10 -13.83 21.17 -21.30
C ASN A 10 -13.38 22.57 -20.83
N ASP A 11 -13.73 22.99 -19.61
CA ASP A 11 -13.35 24.31 -19.07
C ASP A 11 -12.37 24.19 -17.88
N GLY A 12 -12.44 23.10 -17.11
CA GLY A 12 -11.55 22.83 -15.98
C GLY A 12 -10.18 22.29 -16.40
N GLY A 13 -10.12 21.41 -17.40
CA GLY A 13 -8.88 20.75 -17.82
C GLY A 13 -7.81 21.71 -18.35
N GLU A 14 -8.20 22.72 -19.13
CA GLU A 14 -7.27 23.73 -19.64
C GLU A 14 -6.87 24.76 -18.57
N ALA A 15 -7.75 25.07 -17.62
CA ALA A 15 -7.46 25.97 -16.50
C ALA A 15 -6.49 25.32 -15.49
N GLU A 16 -6.72 24.05 -15.15
CA GLU A 16 -5.81 23.23 -14.33
C GLU A 16 -4.45 23.06 -15.04
N ALA A 17 -4.43 22.77 -16.34
CA ALA A 17 -3.19 22.62 -17.11
C ALA A 17 -2.37 23.92 -17.23
N ARG A 18 -3.00 25.09 -17.13
CA ARG A 18 -2.30 26.39 -17.07
C ARG A 18 -1.56 26.58 -15.74
N GLU A 19 -2.04 26.00 -14.64
CA GLU A 19 -1.36 26.05 -13.35
C GLU A 19 0.00 25.33 -13.37
N TYR A 20 0.10 24.28 -14.19
CA TYR A 20 1.34 23.54 -14.43
C TYR A 20 2.27 24.18 -15.47
N ARG A 21 1.94 25.34 -16.05
CA ARG A 21 2.77 26.06 -17.04
C ARG A 21 3.39 27.34 -16.44
N GLY A 22 4.66 27.60 -16.73
CA GLY A 22 5.39 28.79 -16.27
C GLY A 22 6.26 28.55 -15.03
N ALA A 23 6.42 29.56 -14.17
CA ALA A 23 7.32 29.50 -12.99
C ALA A 23 6.94 28.42 -11.96
N ASN A 24 5.67 28.01 -11.91
CA ASN A 24 5.20 26.93 -11.04
C ASN A 24 5.58 25.53 -11.54
N ALA A 25 5.89 25.36 -12.84
CA ALA A 25 6.33 24.07 -13.40
C ALA A 25 7.58 23.54 -12.69
N ILE A 26 8.52 24.43 -12.34
CA ILE A 26 9.75 24.09 -11.61
C ILE A 26 9.42 23.48 -10.24
N LYS A 27 8.40 24.00 -9.53
CA LYS A 27 7.98 23.47 -8.23
C LYS A 27 7.46 22.03 -8.34
N TYR A 28 6.64 21.74 -9.36
CA TYR A 28 6.13 20.39 -9.59
C TYR A 28 7.22 19.41 -10.03
N VAL A 29 8.17 19.87 -10.86
CA VAL A 29 9.34 19.07 -11.24
C VAL A 29 10.20 18.74 -10.02
N ILE A 30 10.45 19.72 -9.15
CA ILE A 30 11.18 19.50 -7.89
C ILE A 30 10.43 18.52 -6.99
N LEU A 31 9.12 18.69 -6.81
CA LEU A 31 8.29 17.75 -6.04
C LEU A 31 8.43 16.32 -6.57
N ARG A 32 8.35 16.15 -7.90
CA ARG A 32 8.51 14.83 -8.54
C ARG A 32 9.90 14.26 -8.29
N LEU A 33 10.95 15.07 -8.43
CA LEU A 33 12.32 14.64 -8.16
C LEU A 33 12.51 14.23 -6.69
N VAL A 34 11.94 14.99 -5.75
CA VAL A 34 11.99 14.67 -4.32
C VAL A 34 11.30 13.33 -4.05
N VAL A 35 10.08 13.13 -4.55
CA VAL A 35 9.34 11.87 -4.38
C VAL A 35 10.11 10.69 -4.96
N VAL A 36 10.62 10.82 -6.20
CA VAL A 36 11.41 9.76 -6.84
C VAL A 36 12.70 9.48 -6.07
N THR A 37 13.40 10.51 -5.59
CA THR A 37 14.64 10.34 -4.82
C THR A 37 14.37 9.59 -3.51
N ILE A 38 13.30 9.95 -2.79
CA ILE A 38 12.89 9.24 -1.57
C ILE A 38 12.57 7.77 -1.87
N LEU A 39 11.82 7.50 -2.95
CA LEU A 39 11.48 6.13 -3.37
C LEU A 39 12.73 5.31 -3.71
N VAL A 40 13.71 5.90 -4.40
CA VAL A 40 14.96 5.24 -4.75
C VAL A 40 15.79 4.93 -3.50
N VAL A 41 15.92 5.91 -2.59
CA VAL A 41 16.64 5.70 -1.32
C VAL A 41 15.97 4.61 -0.49
N ALA A 42 14.64 4.63 -0.38
CA ALA A 42 13.89 3.58 0.32
C ALA A 42 14.09 2.21 -0.35
N SER A 43 14.09 2.15 -1.69
CA SER A 43 14.30 0.91 -2.45
C SER A 43 15.69 0.31 -2.24
N VAL A 44 16.72 1.15 -2.11
CA VAL A 44 18.08 0.69 -1.81
C VAL A 44 18.23 0.25 -0.36
N ALA A 45 17.64 1.01 0.59
CA ALA A 45 17.73 0.71 2.01
C ALA A 45 16.94 -0.55 2.41
N LEU A 46 15.80 -0.80 1.75
CA LEU A 46 14.87 -1.90 2.05
C LEU A 46 14.96 -3.04 1.03
N LYS A 47 16.03 -3.09 0.24
CA LYS A 47 16.21 -4.10 -0.82
C LYS A 47 15.98 -5.53 -0.32
N ASP A 48 16.47 -5.83 0.87
CA ASP A 48 16.41 -7.18 1.46
C ASP A 48 15.03 -7.51 2.07
N HIS A 49 14.16 -6.50 2.23
CA HIS A 49 12.82 -6.59 2.82
C HIS A 49 11.72 -5.98 1.91
N PHE A 50 11.90 -5.99 0.59
CA PHE A 50 10.95 -5.36 -0.33
C PHE A 50 9.54 -5.98 -0.26
N LEU A 51 9.47 -7.29 0.01
CA LEU A 51 8.19 -7.99 0.22
C LEU A 51 7.48 -7.46 1.47
N ASP A 52 8.18 -7.28 2.59
CA ASP A 52 7.62 -6.69 3.80
C ASP A 52 7.15 -5.25 3.57
N LEU A 53 7.88 -4.46 2.77
CA LEU A 53 7.46 -3.10 2.39
C LEU A 53 6.16 -3.11 1.57
N GLN A 54 6.05 -4.02 0.59
CA GLN A 54 4.85 -4.16 -0.23
C GLN A 54 3.65 -4.58 0.63
N ASP A 55 3.84 -5.55 1.53
CA ASP A 55 2.81 -6.03 2.43
C ASP A 55 2.39 -4.94 3.43
N PHE A 56 3.33 -4.12 3.93
CA PHE A 56 3.04 -2.96 4.76
C PHE A 56 2.17 -1.92 4.04
N ILE A 57 2.53 -1.54 2.81
CA ILE A 57 1.79 -0.54 2.02
C ILE A 57 0.39 -1.06 1.65
N GLY A 58 0.30 -2.34 1.25
CA GLY A 58 -0.95 -3.00 0.91
C GLY A 58 -1.90 -3.10 2.10
N ALA A 59 -1.39 -3.61 3.23
CA ALA A 59 -2.20 -3.78 4.44
C ALA A 59 -2.65 -2.45 5.04
N SER A 60 -1.82 -1.40 4.96
CA SER A 60 -2.13 -0.09 5.52
C SER A 60 -2.91 0.80 4.54
N ALA A 61 -2.23 1.42 3.58
CA ALA A 61 -2.76 2.47 2.72
C ALA A 61 -3.87 1.96 1.79
N VAL A 62 -3.67 0.80 1.16
CA VAL A 62 -4.65 0.25 0.21
C VAL A 62 -5.92 -0.18 0.94
N THR A 63 -5.81 -0.92 2.05
CA THR A 63 -6.98 -1.31 2.86
C THR A 63 -7.76 -0.09 3.36
N MET A 64 -7.06 0.95 3.84
CA MET A 64 -7.71 2.16 4.36
C MET A 64 -8.46 2.92 3.27
N ILE A 65 -7.85 3.12 2.10
CA ILE A 65 -8.43 3.91 1.01
C ILE A 65 -9.49 3.13 0.23
N CYS A 66 -9.23 1.85 -0.05
CA CYS A 66 -10.06 1.04 -0.96
C CYS A 66 -11.16 0.24 -0.27
N ILE A 67 -11.06 -0.01 1.05
CA ILE A 67 -12.04 -0.83 1.79
C ILE A 67 -12.69 0.00 2.89
N VAL A 68 -11.91 0.53 3.83
CA VAL A 68 -12.46 1.20 5.02
C VAL A 68 -13.19 2.48 4.63
N LEU A 69 -12.54 3.37 3.88
CA LEU A 69 -13.08 4.67 3.51
C LEU A 69 -14.41 4.61 2.73
N PRO A 70 -14.57 3.81 1.65
CA PRO A 70 -15.83 3.72 0.93
C PRO A 70 -16.95 3.11 1.78
N ILE A 71 -16.66 2.07 2.57
CA ILE A 71 -17.69 1.42 3.40
C ILE A 71 -18.14 2.35 4.54
N VAL A 72 -17.21 3.06 5.18
CA VAL A 72 -17.53 4.04 6.22
C VAL A 72 -18.34 5.21 5.64
N PHE A 73 -17.97 5.73 4.47
CA PHE A 73 -18.76 6.78 3.82
C PHE A 73 -20.15 6.31 3.40
N TYR A 74 -20.27 5.08 2.90
CA TYR A 74 -21.54 4.45 2.57
C TYR A 74 -22.45 4.35 3.81
N LEU A 75 -21.93 3.78 4.90
CA LEU A 75 -22.67 3.65 6.16
C LEU A 75 -23.04 5.01 6.75
N LYS A 76 -22.14 6.00 6.70
CA LYS A 76 -22.41 7.37 7.19
C LYS A 76 -23.51 8.06 6.40
N LYS A 77 -23.50 7.93 5.06
CA LYS A 77 -24.44 8.63 4.18
C LYS A 77 -25.83 7.98 4.13
N LEU A 78 -25.90 6.66 4.23
CA LEU A 78 -27.17 5.90 4.10
C LEU A 78 -27.62 5.23 5.40
N TRP A 79 -27.10 5.67 6.56
CA TRP A 79 -27.35 5.06 7.87
C TRP A 79 -28.84 4.83 8.17
N ASN A 80 -29.71 5.78 7.82
CA ASN A 80 -31.14 5.69 8.15
C ASN A 80 -32.00 5.07 7.03
N LYS A 81 -31.40 4.79 5.87
CA LYS A 81 -32.08 4.22 4.68
C LYS A 81 -31.83 2.73 4.53
N ILE A 82 -30.69 2.24 5.01
CA ILE A 82 -30.28 0.84 4.81
C ILE A 82 -30.90 -0.07 5.90
N PRO A 83 -31.50 -1.20 5.52
CA PRO A 83 -31.98 -2.23 6.45
C PRO A 83 -30.81 -2.98 7.13
N MET A 84 -31.04 -3.50 8.34
CA MET A 84 -29.96 -4.07 9.18
C MET A 84 -29.19 -5.25 8.56
N TYR A 85 -29.80 -5.97 7.62
CA TYR A 85 -29.17 -7.12 6.98
C TYR A 85 -27.96 -6.77 6.09
N GLU A 86 -27.84 -5.54 5.59
CA GLU A 86 -26.66 -5.09 4.81
C GLU A 86 -25.61 -4.42 5.71
N LYS A 87 -26.05 -3.80 6.81
CA LYS A 87 -25.18 -3.07 7.74
C LYS A 87 -24.25 -4.01 8.50
N ILE A 88 -24.79 -5.12 8.99
CA ILE A 88 -24.06 -6.09 9.81
C ILE A 88 -22.89 -6.71 9.02
N PRO A 89 -23.07 -7.31 7.82
CA PRO A 89 -21.96 -7.86 7.07
C PRO A 89 -20.95 -6.78 6.64
N ALA A 90 -21.41 -5.58 6.26
CA ALA A 90 -20.51 -4.47 5.92
C ALA A 90 -19.62 -4.06 7.11
N LEU A 91 -20.19 -3.97 8.31
CA LEU A 91 -19.44 -3.70 9.53
C LEU A 91 -18.45 -4.82 9.86
N VAL A 92 -18.87 -6.08 9.72
CA VAL A 92 -18.00 -7.25 9.95
C VAL A 92 -16.80 -7.22 9.01
N VAL A 93 -17.00 -6.95 7.72
CA VAL A 93 -15.90 -6.84 6.74
C VAL A 93 -14.93 -5.75 7.14
N VAL A 94 -15.41 -4.56 7.51
CA VAL A 94 -14.55 -3.46 7.97
C VAL A 94 -13.74 -3.87 9.19
N VAL A 95 -14.36 -4.50 10.19
CA VAL A 95 -13.67 -4.93 11.41
C VAL A 95 -12.61 -5.99 11.10
N VAL A 96 -12.93 -7.01 10.30
CA VAL A 96 -11.99 -8.08 9.94
C VAL A 96 -10.82 -7.52 9.13
N CYS A 97 -11.09 -6.73 8.09
CA CYS A 97 -10.05 -6.10 7.28
C CYS A 97 -9.19 -5.14 8.11
N PHE A 98 -9.77 -4.43 9.06
CA PHE A 98 -9.02 -3.55 9.95
C PHE A 98 -8.10 -4.33 10.90
N VAL A 99 -8.60 -5.40 11.53
CA VAL A 99 -7.78 -6.24 12.44
C VAL A 99 -6.64 -6.92 11.69
N LEU A 100 -6.95 -7.55 10.54
CA LEU A 100 -5.94 -8.21 9.70
C LEU A 100 -4.95 -7.19 9.12
N GLY A 101 -5.44 -6.04 8.65
CA GLY A 101 -4.61 -4.94 8.16
C GLY A 101 -3.64 -4.43 9.22
N CYS A 102 -4.12 -4.17 10.45
CA CYS A 102 -3.29 -3.79 11.58
C CYS A 102 -2.26 -4.87 11.94
N TYR A 103 -2.66 -6.16 11.91
CA TYR A 103 -1.76 -7.27 12.18
C TYR A 103 -0.62 -7.34 11.16
N VAL A 104 -0.94 -7.36 9.85
CA VAL A 104 0.05 -7.41 8.77
C VAL A 104 0.95 -6.18 8.81
N THR A 105 0.37 -4.99 8.98
CA THR A 105 1.12 -3.73 9.12
C THR A 105 2.11 -3.79 10.30
N TYR A 106 1.71 -4.38 11.43
CA TYR A 106 2.59 -4.51 12.60
C TYR A 106 3.72 -5.51 12.38
N THR A 107 3.42 -6.70 11.84
CA THR A 107 4.47 -7.72 11.60
C THR A 107 5.44 -7.29 10.51
N SER A 108 4.95 -6.81 9.37
CA SER A 108 5.79 -6.32 8.28
C SER A 108 6.57 -5.08 8.70
N GLY A 109 5.95 -4.16 9.47
CA GLY A 109 6.63 -2.99 10.00
C GLY A 109 7.76 -3.33 10.98
N LYS A 110 7.57 -4.34 11.84
CA LYS A 110 8.63 -4.83 12.72
C LYS A 110 9.80 -5.39 11.92
N ASN A 111 9.53 -6.27 10.96
CA ASN A 111 10.54 -6.83 10.07
C ASN A 111 11.31 -5.74 9.30
N LEU A 112 10.62 -4.66 8.93
CA LEU A 112 11.18 -3.58 8.11
C LEU A 112 12.13 -2.64 8.89
N PHE A 113 11.82 -2.34 10.16
CA PHE A 113 12.55 -1.32 10.94
C PHE A 113 13.39 -1.88 12.09
N ASN A 114 13.13 -3.11 12.53
CA ASN A 114 13.89 -3.77 13.59
C ASN A 114 13.75 -5.30 13.44
N PRO A 115 14.41 -5.90 12.42
CA PRO A 115 14.33 -7.33 12.19
C PRO A 115 14.83 -8.07 13.44
N ASP A 116 14.02 -9.01 13.95
CA ASP A 116 14.46 -9.93 14.99
C ASP A 116 15.70 -10.66 14.47
N SER A 117 16.74 -10.81 15.30
CA SER A 117 18.04 -11.34 14.90
C SER A 117 17.88 -12.70 14.22
N THR A 118 17.93 -12.71 12.89
CA THR A 118 17.97 -13.93 12.08
C THR A 118 19.18 -14.72 12.53
N ASP A 119 18.95 -15.96 12.97
CA ASP A 119 20.02 -16.87 13.36
C ASP A 119 21.05 -16.93 12.21
N PRO A 120 22.33 -16.55 12.42
CA PRO A 120 23.31 -16.39 11.33
C PRO A 120 23.62 -17.70 10.58
N GLU A 121 23.04 -18.83 10.99
CA GLU A 121 23.08 -20.11 10.29
C GLU A 121 22.06 -20.25 9.14
N ILE A 122 21.00 -19.44 9.07
CA ILE A 122 19.95 -19.57 8.03
C ILE A 122 20.36 -18.76 6.80
N LEU A 123 20.97 -19.42 5.82
CA LEU A 123 21.36 -18.82 4.54
C LEU A 123 20.18 -18.73 3.55
N PHE A 124 19.19 -19.63 3.65
CA PHE A 124 18.06 -19.73 2.72
C PHE A 124 16.72 -19.81 3.46
N PRO A 125 16.17 -18.69 3.96
CA PRO A 125 14.96 -18.68 4.81
C PRO A 125 13.67 -19.13 4.10
N PHE A 126 13.66 -19.15 2.77
CA PHE A 126 12.52 -19.60 1.95
C PHE A 126 12.64 -21.06 1.48
N CYS A 127 13.72 -21.76 1.84
CA CYS A 127 13.89 -23.18 1.56
C CYS A 127 13.26 -24.05 2.66
N ASP A 128 13.00 -25.32 2.32
CA ASP A 128 12.57 -26.34 3.27
C ASP A 128 13.57 -26.46 4.43
N ALA A 129 13.13 -26.84 5.62
CA ALA A 129 13.89 -26.69 6.87
C ALA A 129 15.28 -27.34 6.83
N ASP A 130 15.42 -28.42 6.07
CA ASP A 130 16.66 -29.18 5.87
C ASP A 130 17.67 -28.46 4.96
N GLU A 131 17.18 -27.59 4.06
CA GLU A 131 17.97 -26.90 3.03
C GLU A 131 18.21 -25.41 3.36
N GLN A 132 17.79 -24.95 4.54
CA GLN A 132 17.97 -23.57 4.96
C GLN A 132 19.43 -23.19 5.25
N ARG A 133 20.31 -24.18 5.47
CA ARG A 133 21.72 -24.00 5.87
C ARG A 133 22.75 -24.42 4.81
N GLN A 134 22.33 -25.08 3.73
CA GLN A 134 23.24 -25.62 2.73
C GLN A 134 22.73 -25.39 1.31
N ILE A 135 23.65 -25.13 0.38
CA ILE A 135 23.35 -25.03 -1.05
C ILE A 135 23.27 -26.46 -1.60
N TYR A 136 22.11 -26.89 -2.09
CA TYR A 136 21.99 -28.14 -2.83
C TYR A 136 22.65 -27.98 -4.21
N TYR A 137 23.93 -28.35 -4.32
CA TYR A 137 24.56 -28.58 -5.62
C TYR A 137 24.59 -30.10 -5.87
N ASN A 138 24.00 -30.53 -6.98
CA ASN A 138 24.21 -31.89 -7.46
C ASN A 138 25.63 -31.94 -8.08
N ALA A 139 26.66 -32.17 -7.25
CA ALA A 139 27.98 -32.56 -7.73
C ALA A 139 27.96 -34.06 -8.09
N THR A 140 27.35 -34.39 -9.21
CA THR A 140 27.73 -35.60 -9.94
C THR A 140 28.80 -35.18 -10.94
N ALA A 141 30.07 -35.37 -10.59
CA ALA A 141 31.21 -35.37 -11.51
C ALA A 141 31.73 -36.79 -11.62
#